data_AF-A0A354YYF5-F1
#
_entry.id   AF-A0A354YYF5-F1
#
_cell.length_a   1.000
_cell.length_b   1.000
_cell.length_c   1.000
_cell.angle_alpha   90.00
_cell.angle_beta   90.00
_cell.angle_gamma   90.00
#
_symmetry.space_group_name_H-M   'P 1'
#
loop_
_entity.id
_entity.type
_entity.pdbx_description
1 polymer ?
#
loop_
_entity_poly.entity_id
_entity_poly.type
_entity_poly.pdbx_seq_one_letter_code
_entity_poly.pdbx_strand_id
1 'polypeptide(L)'
;MRLGQEIQNSVLKRVAFRDRGLKTKKSSAGTADYLYMLRKPAGVAVLVECGFTDSSVDADILKSADNLTMIARGIAAGVLDYLGVKVEEKEEDEMIYKTLNDVPDWGKPIVQKLISRKSIVGDGKGDINLPESTLKTLAILEREGVLK
;
A
#
# COMPACT_ATOMS: atom_id res chain seq x y z
N MET A 1 -21.61 0.49 16.59
CA MET A 1 -20.65 1.27 15.78
C MET A 1 -19.27 0.60 15.61
N ARG A 2 -19.11 -0.72 15.87
CA ARG A 2 -17.80 -1.39 15.85
C ARG A 2 -17.06 -1.28 14.51
N LEU A 3 -17.71 -1.59 13.38
CA LEU A 3 -17.10 -1.50 12.04
C LEU A 3 -16.47 -0.12 11.78
N GLY A 4 -17.20 0.96 12.07
CA GLY A 4 -16.69 2.32 11.89
C GLY A 4 -15.51 2.64 12.79
N GLN A 5 -15.46 2.06 14.00
CA GLN A 5 -14.36 2.29 14.94
C GLN A 5 -13.08 1.59 14.48
N GLU A 6 -13.19 0.36 13.99
CA GLU A 6 -12.03 -0.37 13.46
C GLU A 6 -11.45 0.35 12.23
N ILE A 7 -12.32 0.79 11.30
CA ILE A 7 -11.89 1.59 10.13
C ILE A 7 -11.22 2.89 10.56
N GLN A 8 -11.85 3.67 11.45
CA GLN A 8 -11.29 4.93 11.96
C GLN A 8 -9.90 4.72 12.55
N ASN A 9 -9.77 3.75 13.47
CA ASN A 9 -8.51 3.46 14.14
C ASN A 9 -7.43 3.02 13.14
N SER A 10 -7.79 2.19 12.17
CA SER A 10 -6.86 1.65 11.19
C SER A 10 -6.34 2.71 10.21
N VAL A 11 -7.19 3.67 9.81
CA VAL A 11 -6.79 4.81 8.96
C VAL A 11 -5.91 5.77 9.74
N LEU A 12 -6.30 6.16 10.96
CA LEU A 12 -5.54 7.13 11.78
C LEU A 12 -4.16 6.64 12.22
N LYS A 13 -3.95 5.31 12.27
CA LYS A 13 -2.60 4.72 12.47
C LYS A 13 -1.66 4.95 11.29
N ARG A 14 -2.18 5.16 10.08
CA ARG A 14 -1.40 5.20 8.83
C ARG A 14 -1.29 6.61 8.27
N VAL A 15 -2.29 7.45 8.49
CA VAL A 15 -2.35 8.81 7.94
C VAL A 15 -2.74 9.80 9.03
N ALA A 16 -2.02 10.91 9.11
CA ALA A 16 -2.12 11.91 10.17
C ALA A 16 -3.33 12.85 10.02
N PHE A 17 -4.53 12.31 9.78
CA PHE A 17 -5.75 13.11 9.84
C PHE A 17 -6.06 13.51 11.29
N ARG A 18 -6.76 14.64 11.45
CA ARG A 18 -7.39 14.96 12.72
C ARG A 18 -8.52 13.97 13.02
N ASP A 19 -8.48 13.35 14.19
CA ASP A 19 -9.59 12.50 14.65
C ASP A 19 -10.85 13.34 14.92
N ARG A 20 -11.94 13.02 14.21
CA ARG A 20 -13.25 13.68 14.31
C ARG A 20 -14.33 12.80 14.93
N GLY A 21 -13.96 11.59 15.33
CA GLY A 21 -14.83 10.58 15.92
C GLY A 21 -15.92 10.05 14.98
N LEU A 22 -16.69 9.11 15.52
CA LEU A 22 -17.85 8.53 14.84
C LEU A 22 -19.09 9.40 15.09
N LYS A 23 -19.94 9.52 14.06
CA LYS A 23 -21.17 10.32 14.13
C LYS A 23 -22.35 9.54 13.60
N THR A 24 -23.50 9.76 14.23
CA THR A 24 -24.80 9.26 13.78
C THR A 24 -25.78 10.41 13.68
N LYS A 25 -26.71 10.35 12.72
CA LYS A 25 -27.77 11.35 12.59
C LYS A 25 -29.07 10.64 12.26
N LYS A 26 -30.10 10.87 13.08
CA LYS A 26 -31.46 10.38 12.81
C LYS A 26 -32.14 11.25 11.75
N SER A 27 -33.10 10.67 11.04
CA SER A 27 -34.05 11.39 10.18
C SER A 27 -34.86 12.39 11.00
N SER A 28 -35.52 13.36 10.35
CA SER A 28 -36.36 14.34 11.05
C SER A 28 -37.50 13.69 11.83
N ALA A 29 -37.99 12.53 11.38
CA ALA A 29 -38.99 11.73 12.10
C ALA A 29 -38.42 10.91 13.26
N GLY A 30 -37.09 10.83 13.41
CA GLY A 30 -36.43 10.08 14.49
C GLY A 30 -36.45 8.55 14.33
N THR A 31 -37.01 8.04 13.23
CA THR A 31 -37.31 6.61 13.03
C THR A 31 -36.27 5.83 12.24
N ALA A 32 -35.29 6.51 11.64
CA ALA A 32 -34.25 5.88 10.83
C ALA A 32 -33.00 6.74 10.74
N ASP A 33 -31.91 6.20 10.17
CA ASP A 33 -30.75 7.00 9.80
C ASP A 33 -31.10 8.06 8.76
N TYR A 34 -30.50 9.23 8.91
CA TYR A 34 -30.66 10.38 8.02
C TYR A 34 -30.15 10.03 6.60
N LEU A 35 -28.93 9.51 6.53
CA LEU A 35 -28.26 9.19 5.27
C LEU A 35 -28.86 7.91 4.64
N TYR A 36 -29.29 8.01 3.38
CA TYR A 36 -29.97 6.92 2.68
C TYR A 36 -29.12 5.65 2.60
N MET A 37 -27.82 5.80 2.32
CA MET A 37 -26.84 4.72 2.22
C MET A 37 -26.56 4.00 3.54
N LEU A 38 -26.88 4.61 4.69
CA LEU A 38 -26.80 3.92 5.99
C LEU A 38 -28.11 3.20 6.33
N ARG A 39 -29.24 3.71 5.83
CA ARG A 39 -30.58 3.22 6.15
C ARG A 39 -31.00 1.99 5.36
N LYS A 40 -30.60 1.90 4.09
CA LYS A 40 -31.12 0.89 3.15
C LYS A 40 -30.37 -0.43 3.03
N PRO A 41 -29.06 -0.53 3.36
CA PRO A 41 -28.39 -1.82 3.30
C PRO A 41 -29.03 -2.85 4.23
N ALA A 42 -29.11 -4.10 3.79
CA ALA A 42 -29.53 -5.21 4.64
C ALA A 42 -28.44 -5.60 5.66
N GLY A 43 -27.18 -5.25 5.39
CA GLY A 43 -26.03 -5.52 6.24
C GLY A 43 -25.62 -4.31 7.10
N VAL A 44 -24.47 -4.43 7.76
CA VAL A 44 -23.87 -3.34 8.55
C VAL A 44 -23.27 -2.31 7.60
N ALA A 45 -23.69 -1.05 7.74
CA ALA A 45 -23.26 0.05 6.88
C ALA A 45 -22.51 1.13 7.66
N VAL A 46 -21.49 1.69 7.03
CA VAL A 46 -20.78 2.89 7.50
C VAL A 46 -20.49 3.78 6.30
N LEU A 47 -20.38 5.08 6.54
CA LEU A 47 -19.86 6.03 5.57
C LEU A 47 -18.58 6.62 6.14
N VAL A 48 -17.53 6.64 5.32
CA VAL A 48 -16.21 7.16 5.69
C VAL A 48 -15.97 8.46 4.93
N GLU A 49 -15.87 9.56 5.66
CA GLU A 49 -15.40 10.83 5.12
C GLU A 49 -13.88 10.87 5.27
N CYS A 50 -13.15 10.73 4.16
CA CYS A 50 -11.69 10.54 4.18
C CYS A 50 -10.87 11.83 4.37
N GLY A 51 -11.53 12.98 4.50
CA GLY A 51 -10.90 14.29 4.70
C GLY A 51 -11.72 15.41 4.06
N PHE A 52 -11.28 16.65 4.27
CA PHE A 52 -11.91 17.85 3.73
C PHE A 52 -11.17 18.33 2.47
N THR A 53 -11.82 18.32 1.30
CA THR A 53 -11.21 18.81 0.06
C THR A 53 -10.96 20.32 0.05
N ASP A 54 -11.63 21.05 0.93
CA ASP A 54 -11.53 22.50 1.15
C ASP A 54 -10.58 22.88 2.31
N SER A 55 -10.00 21.89 3.01
CA SER A 55 -8.91 22.09 3.96
C SER A 55 -7.59 21.91 3.23
N SER A 56 -6.69 22.91 3.27
CA SER A 56 -5.37 22.78 2.63
C SER A 56 -4.57 21.59 3.17
N VAL A 57 -4.62 21.36 4.49
CA VAL A 57 -3.93 20.25 5.17
C VAL A 57 -4.46 18.90 4.69
N ASP A 58 -5.78 18.71 4.68
CA ASP A 58 -6.37 17.43 4.26
C ASP A 58 -6.23 17.24 2.75
N ALA A 59 -6.40 18.30 1.95
CA ALA A 59 -6.25 18.25 0.50
C ALA A 59 -4.83 17.85 0.08
N ASP A 60 -3.79 18.31 0.78
CA ASP A 60 -2.41 17.92 0.49
C ASP A 60 -2.15 16.44 0.85
N ILE A 61 -2.77 15.94 1.93
CA ILE A 61 -2.76 14.50 2.21
C ILE A 61 -3.44 13.72 1.08
N LEU A 62 -4.64 14.15 0.65
CA LEU A 62 -5.47 13.46 -0.34
C LEU A 62 -4.91 13.51 -1.78
N LYS A 63 -3.99 14.43 -2.08
CA LYS A 63 -3.31 14.50 -3.39
C LYS A 63 -2.16 13.49 -3.56
N SER A 64 -1.65 12.94 -2.46
CA SER A 64 -0.54 11.98 -2.50
C SER A 64 -1.05 10.56 -2.78
N ALA A 65 -0.55 9.93 -3.84
CA ALA A 65 -0.88 8.55 -4.19
C ALA A 65 -0.51 7.56 -3.07
N ASP A 66 0.60 7.79 -2.38
CA ASP A 66 1.03 6.97 -1.25
C ASP A 66 0.06 7.10 -0.08
N ASN A 67 -0.39 8.32 0.23
CA ASN A 67 -1.38 8.54 1.27
C ASN A 67 -2.73 7.93 0.91
N LEU A 68 -3.17 8.04 -0.35
CA LEU A 68 -4.39 7.37 -0.82
C LEU A 68 -4.29 5.85 -0.67
N THR A 69 -3.13 5.27 -0.97
CA THR A 69 -2.86 3.84 -0.75
C THR A 69 -2.93 3.48 0.73
N MET A 70 -2.37 4.31 1.61
CA MET A 70 -2.43 4.11 3.05
C MET A 70 -3.85 4.23 3.62
N ILE A 71 -4.68 5.16 3.10
CA ILE A 71 -6.10 5.27 3.45
C ILE A 71 -6.85 4.01 3.02
N ALA A 72 -6.65 3.56 1.78
CA ALA A 72 -7.29 2.35 1.25
C ALA A 72 -6.92 1.10 2.07
N ARG A 73 -5.62 0.92 2.38
CA ARG A 73 -5.13 -0.16 3.25
C ARG A 73 -5.73 -0.06 4.66
N GLY A 74 -5.84 1.15 5.21
CA GLY A 74 -6.48 1.41 6.49
C GLY A 74 -7.94 0.97 6.53
N ILE A 75 -8.73 1.35 5.52
CA ILE A 75 -10.14 0.93 5.38
C ILE A 75 -10.25 -0.58 5.26
N ALA A 76 -9.46 -1.19 4.36
CA ALA A 76 -9.48 -2.64 4.16
C ALA A 76 -9.14 -3.40 5.45
N ALA A 77 -8.06 -3.00 6.14
CA ALA A 77 -7.67 -3.60 7.41
C ALA A 77 -8.76 -3.46 8.49
N GLY A 78 -9.40 -2.28 8.61
CA GLY A 78 -10.49 -2.09 9.58
C GLY A 78 -11.72 -2.96 9.29
N VAL A 79 -12.04 -3.20 8.02
CA VAL A 79 -13.09 -4.14 7.61
C VAL A 79 -12.71 -5.58 7.99
N LEU A 80 -11.47 -5.99 7.72
CA LEU A 80 -10.97 -7.32 8.05
C LEU A 80 -10.97 -7.58 9.56
N ASP A 81 -10.52 -6.60 10.35
CA ASP A 81 -10.54 -6.64 11.82
C ASP A 81 -11.98 -6.77 12.36
N TYR A 82 -12.93 -6.03 11.76
CA TYR A 82 -14.34 -6.16 12.10
C TYR A 82 -14.88 -7.57 11.85
N LEU A 83 -14.51 -8.18 10.72
CA LEU A 83 -14.90 -9.53 10.33
C LEU A 83 -14.11 -10.63 11.08
N GLY A 84 -13.03 -10.28 11.78
CA GLY A 84 -12.14 -11.25 12.43
C GLY A 84 -11.28 -12.05 11.44
N VAL A 85 -11.08 -11.52 10.23
CA VAL A 85 -10.24 -12.15 9.20
C VAL A 85 -8.81 -11.71 9.41
N LYS A 86 -7.92 -12.66 9.70
CA LYS A 86 -6.49 -12.41 9.79
C LYS A 86 -5.89 -12.47 8.39
N VAL A 87 -5.21 -11.40 8.00
CA VAL A 87 -4.47 -11.35 6.73
C VAL A 87 -3.01 -11.15 7.07
N GLU A 88 -2.15 -12.01 6.53
CA GLU A 88 -0.71 -11.78 6.57
C GLU A 88 -0.40 -10.63 5.60
N GLU A 89 0.13 -9.51 6.10
CA GLU A 89 0.64 -8.43 5.24
C GLU A 89 1.82 -9.00 4.44
N LYS A 90 1.55 -9.41 3.21
CA LYS A 90 2.61 -9.57 2.22
C LYS A 90 2.95 -8.18 1.72
N GLU A 91 4.16 -7.72 1.98
CA GLU A 91 4.73 -6.61 1.24
C GLU A 91 4.59 -6.92 -0.26
N GLU A 92 4.36 -5.90 -1.10
CA GLU A 92 4.33 -6.11 -2.55
C GLU A 92 5.59 -6.89 -2.93
N ASP A 93 5.43 -8.14 -3.36
CA ASP A 93 6.53 -9.07 -3.63
C ASP A 93 7.34 -8.50 -4.81
N GLU A 94 8.26 -7.58 -4.53
CA GLU A 94 9.28 -7.20 -5.50
C GLU A 94 10.02 -8.49 -5.86
N MET A 95 10.02 -8.84 -7.14
CA MET A 95 10.70 -10.05 -7.58
C MET A 95 12.19 -9.90 -7.32
N ILE A 96 12.73 -10.74 -6.43
CA ILE A 96 14.16 -10.78 -6.08
C ILE A 96 14.80 -12.01 -6.72
N TYR A 97 15.78 -11.79 -7.58
CA TYR A 97 16.62 -12.84 -8.14
C TYR A 97 17.70 -13.20 -7.12
N LYS A 98 17.54 -14.33 -6.43
CA LYS A 98 18.47 -14.75 -5.36
C LYS A 98 19.84 -15.08 -5.91
N THR A 99 19.90 -15.78 -7.03
CA THR A 99 21.13 -16.24 -7.67
C THR A 99 21.17 -15.80 -9.13
N LEU A 100 22.35 -15.90 -9.75
CA LEU A 100 22.49 -15.67 -11.20
C LEU A 100 21.56 -16.58 -12.03
N ASN A 101 21.23 -17.78 -11.54
CA ASN A 101 20.38 -18.72 -12.25
C ASN A 101 18.92 -18.26 -12.32
N ASP A 102 18.49 -17.47 -11.33
CA ASP A 102 17.13 -16.93 -11.28
C ASP A 102 16.96 -15.72 -12.22
N VAL A 103 18.07 -15.09 -12.62
CA VAL A 103 18.06 -13.93 -13.52
C VAL A 103 17.61 -14.34 -14.92
N PRO A 104 16.63 -13.64 -15.53
CA PRO A 104 16.16 -13.94 -16.89
C PRO A 104 17.25 -13.69 -17.93
N ASP A 105 17.16 -14.40 -19.06
CA ASP A 105 18.20 -14.42 -20.10
C ASP A 105 18.63 -13.04 -20.61
N TRP A 106 17.70 -12.07 -20.65
CA TRP A 106 18.02 -10.70 -21.10
C TRP A 106 18.93 -9.93 -20.12
N GLY A 107 18.89 -10.27 -18.83
CA GLY A 107 19.66 -9.61 -17.77
C GLY A 107 20.89 -10.41 -17.33
N LYS A 108 20.91 -11.71 -17.61
CA LYS A 108 21.97 -12.63 -17.18
C LYS A 108 23.37 -12.22 -17.65
N PRO A 109 23.59 -11.76 -18.91
CA PRO A 109 24.91 -11.34 -19.37
C PRO A 109 25.49 -10.17 -18.56
N ILE A 110 24.67 -9.15 -18.26
CA ILE A 110 25.14 -7.98 -17.49
C ILE A 110 25.39 -8.34 -16.04
N VAL A 111 24.52 -9.12 -15.41
CA VAL A 111 24.75 -9.57 -14.03
C VAL A 111 26.03 -10.41 -13.95
N GLN A 112 26.25 -11.33 -14.89
CA GLN A 112 27.47 -12.13 -14.96
C GLN A 112 28.74 -11.27 -15.15
N LYS A 113 28.68 -10.23 -16.01
CA LYS A 113 29.75 -9.23 -16.22
C LYS A 113 30.05 -8.45 -14.94
N LEU A 114 29.02 -8.07 -14.19
CA LEU A 114 29.16 -7.31 -12.94
C LEU A 114 29.70 -8.18 -11.80
N ILE A 115 29.31 -9.46 -11.74
CA ILE A 115 29.86 -10.44 -10.79
C ILE A 115 31.34 -10.71 -11.10
N SER A 116 31.71 -10.94 -12.36
CA SER A 116 33.08 -11.31 -12.73
C SER A 116 34.10 -10.22 -12.37
N ARG A 117 33.69 -8.94 -12.45
CA ARG A 117 34.51 -7.79 -12.02
C ARG A 117 34.28 -7.36 -10.57
N LYS A 118 33.52 -8.13 -9.78
CA LYS A 118 33.22 -7.89 -8.37
C LYS A 118 32.44 -6.60 -8.08
N SER A 119 31.68 -6.07 -9.05
CA SER A 119 30.73 -4.99 -8.80
C SER A 119 29.47 -5.48 -8.08
N ILE A 120 29.07 -6.72 -8.34
CA ILE A 120 28.05 -7.44 -7.56
C ILE A 120 28.76 -8.55 -6.81
N VAL A 121 28.75 -8.48 -5.48
CA VAL A 121 29.44 -9.44 -4.59
C VAL A 121 28.44 -10.37 -3.90
N GLY A 122 27.19 -9.93 -3.75
CA GLY A 122 26.16 -10.66 -3.00
C GLY A 122 26.33 -10.54 -1.50
N ASP A 123 25.69 -11.44 -0.76
CA ASP A 123 25.65 -11.48 0.71
C ASP A 123 26.81 -12.26 1.36
N GLY A 124 27.73 -12.78 0.55
CA GLY A 124 28.85 -13.62 0.99
C GLY A 124 28.50 -15.09 1.22
N LYS A 125 27.23 -15.49 1.10
CA LYS A 125 26.75 -16.89 1.18
C LYS A 125 26.42 -17.49 -0.18
N GLY A 126 26.54 -16.69 -1.25
CA GLY A 126 26.29 -17.11 -2.63
C GLY A 126 25.08 -16.45 -3.26
N ASP A 127 24.30 -15.67 -2.50
CA ASP A 127 23.11 -15.00 -2.99
C ASP A 127 23.43 -13.56 -3.41
N ILE A 128 22.99 -13.17 -4.61
CA ILE A 128 23.07 -11.79 -5.13
C ILE A 128 21.90 -10.92 -4.68
N ASN A 129 20.75 -11.53 -4.36
CA ASN A 129 19.51 -10.87 -3.92
C ASN A 129 19.20 -9.60 -4.71
N LEU A 130 19.11 -9.73 -6.03
CA LEU A 130 18.96 -8.60 -6.94
C LEU A 130 17.47 -8.32 -7.22
N PRO A 131 16.92 -7.16 -6.82
CA PRO A 131 15.54 -6.82 -7.13
C PRO A 131 15.34 -6.56 -8.63
N GLU A 132 14.16 -6.87 -9.17
CA GLU A 132 13.86 -6.72 -10.60
C GLU A 132 13.99 -5.27 -11.08
N SER A 133 13.59 -4.31 -10.25
CA SER A 133 13.78 -2.88 -10.53
C SER A 133 15.25 -2.54 -10.78
N THR A 134 16.14 -3.04 -9.92
CA THR A 134 17.59 -2.85 -10.04
C THR A 134 18.13 -3.53 -11.29
N LEU A 135 17.69 -4.74 -11.60
CA LEU A 135 18.09 -5.43 -12.84
C LEU A 135 17.71 -4.63 -14.09
N LYS A 136 16.49 -4.07 -14.14
CA LYS A 136 16.04 -3.20 -15.24
C LYS A 136 16.93 -1.97 -15.38
N THR A 137 17.28 -1.32 -14.27
CA THR A 137 18.21 -0.18 -14.27
C THR A 137 19.58 -0.58 -14.82
N LEU A 138 20.15 -1.70 -14.38
CA LEU A 138 21.44 -2.17 -14.88
C LEU A 138 21.41 -2.47 -16.38
N ALA A 139 20.34 -3.08 -16.87
CA ALA A 139 20.18 -3.36 -18.30
C ALA A 139 20.04 -2.09 -19.14
N ILE A 140 19.34 -1.05 -18.64
CA ILE A 140 19.28 0.26 -19.28
C ILE A 140 20.67 0.89 -19.33
N LEU A 141 21.38 0.94 -18.20
CA LEU A 141 22.71 1.55 -18.13
C LEU A 141 23.75 0.83 -19.01
N GLU A 142 23.65 -0.50 -19.18
CA GLU A 142 24.49 -1.24 -20.13
C GLU A 142 24.17 -0.85 -21.58
N ARG A 143 22.88 -0.74 -21.93
CA ARG A 143 22.45 -0.36 -23.30
C ARG A 143 22.84 1.08 -23.66
N GLU A 144 22.83 1.98 -22.68
CA GLU A 144 23.27 3.37 -22.84
C GLU A 144 24.81 3.53 -22.76
N GLY A 145 25.56 2.44 -22.54
CA GLY A 145 27.03 2.47 -22.49
C GLY A 145 27.61 3.15 -21.24
N VAL A 146 26.83 3.30 -20.17
CA VAL A 146 27.26 3.91 -18.91
C VAL A 146 28.11 2.93 -18.09
N LEU A 147 27.79 1.64 -18.16
CA LEU A 147 28.53 0.58 -17.47
C LEU A 147 29.79 0.22 -18.27
N LYS A 148 30.95 0.35 -17.62
CA LYS A 148 32.26 0.01 -18.19
C LYS A 148 32.42 -1.48 -18.49
#